data_AF-A0A7W3NKK3-F1
#
_entry.id   AF-A0A7W3NKK3-F1
#
_cell.length_a   1.000
_cell.length_b   1.000
_cell.length_c   1.000
_cell.angle_alpha   90.00
_cell.angle_beta   90.00
_cell.angle_gamma   90.00
#
_symmetry.space_group_name_H-M   'P 1'
#
loop_
_entity.id
_entity.type
_entity.pdbx_description
1 polymer ?
#
loop_
_entity_poly.entity_id
_entity_poly.type
_entity_poly.pdbx_seq_one_letter_code
_entity_poly.pdbx_strand_id
1 'polypeptide(L)'
;MADHLEASVTLPSDPASVAAARSYVVSTLAEWGLPSDAEAADTVRLIVSELATNAVQHTFGQSPTFTVDIALERDEQLRIGVTDSHPRFPKRLPAAVQQDNGRGMVIIRWLTAECGGRLRVRPTREGGKTVSIELPWTVPAEPVATAGQQEP
;
A
#
# COMPACT_ATOMS: atom_id res chain seq x y z
N MET A 1 23.05 11.06 8.32
CA MET A 1 22.13 10.07 8.91
C MET A 1 21.16 9.74 7.80
N ALA A 2 20.94 8.47 7.46
CA ALA A 2 19.97 8.14 6.42
C ALA A 2 18.59 8.35 7.04
N ASP A 3 17.84 9.32 6.52
CA ASP A 3 16.48 9.57 6.99
C ASP A 3 15.65 8.32 6.67
N HIS A 4 15.07 7.76 7.74
CA HIS A 4 14.31 6.53 7.74
C HIS A 4 13.05 6.80 8.53
N LEU A 5 11.91 6.83 7.84
CA LEU A 5 10.62 7.07 8.46
C LEU A 5 9.85 5.76 8.49
N GLU A 6 9.22 5.46 9.61
CA GLU A 6 8.36 4.28 9.78
C GLU A 6 7.09 4.66 10.51
N ALA A 7 6.00 4.03 10.11
CA ALA A 7 4.71 4.13 10.76
C ALA A 7 4.00 2.78 10.67
N SER A 8 3.27 2.41 11.71
CA SER A 8 2.48 1.18 11.72
C SER A 8 1.16 1.37 12.46
N VAL A 9 0.10 0.73 11.96
CA VAL A 9 -1.21 0.66 12.63
C VAL A 9 -1.74 -0.77 12.58
N THR A 10 -2.26 -1.25 13.71
CA THR A 10 -2.98 -2.52 13.78
C THR A 10 -4.47 -2.23 13.90
N LEU A 11 -5.25 -2.83 13.00
CA LEU A 11 -6.69 -2.61 12.87
C LEU A 11 -7.44 -3.94 13.02
N PRO A 12 -8.68 -3.93 13.52
CA PRO A 12 -9.51 -5.13 13.54
C PRO A 12 -9.85 -5.57 12.11
N SER A 13 -10.02 -6.87 11.89
CA SER A 13 -10.42 -7.45 10.60
C SER A 13 -11.92 -7.21 10.31
N ASP A 14 -12.31 -5.94 10.24
CA ASP A 14 -13.67 -5.46 9.96
C ASP A 14 -13.69 -4.70 8.62
N PRO A 15 -14.74 -4.81 7.78
CA PRO A 15 -14.88 -4.00 6.58
C PRO A 15 -14.67 -2.48 6.79
N ALA A 16 -15.06 -1.92 7.93
CA ALA A 16 -14.84 -0.51 8.26
C ALA A 16 -13.33 -0.17 8.37
N SER A 17 -12.49 -1.13 8.74
CA SER A 17 -11.04 -0.95 8.84
C SER A 17 -10.36 -0.75 7.50
N VAL A 18 -10.99 -1.12 6.37
CA VAL A 18 -10.45 -0.84 5.03
C VAL A 18 -10.34 0.67 4.80
N ALA A 19 -11.38 1.41 5.17
CA ALA A 19 -11.37 2.87 5.07
C ALA A 19 -10.36 3.48 6.06
N ALA A 20 -10.28 2.95 7.28
CA ALA A 20 -9.31 3.41 8.28
C ALA A 20 -7.85 3.19 7.82
N ALA A 21 -7.54 2.02 7.25
CA ALA A 21 -6.22 1.71 6.71
C ALA A 21 -5.81 2.69 5.60
N ARG A 22 -6.74 2.98 4.67
CA ARG A 22 -6.49 3.95 3.60
C ARG A 22 -6.24 5.35 4.15
N SER A 23 -7.07 5.83 5.06
CA SER A 23 -6.91 7.15 5.66
C SER A 23 -5.59 7.27 6.41
N TYR A 24 -5.23 6.24 7.19
CA TYR A 24 -3.96 6.18 7.90
C TYR A 24 -2.78 6.32 6.95
N VAL A 25 -2.71 5.48 5.90
CA VAL A 25 -1.60 5.51 4.95
C VAL A 25 -1.49 6.86 4.27
N VAL A 26 -2.59 7.43 3.79
CA VAL A 26 -2.59 8.73 3.11
C VAL A 26 -2.13 9.84 4.04
N SER A 27 -2.62 9.87 5.28
CA SER A 27 -2.22 10.87 6.27
C SER A 27 -0.73 10.78 6.57
N THR A 28 -0.20 9.57 6.78
CA THR A 28 1.23 9.36 6.97
C THR A 28 2.05 9.82 5.77
N LEU A 29 1.64 9.48 4.55
CA LEU A 29 2.36 9.91 3.34
C LEU A 29 2.33 11.43 3.15
N ALA A 30 1.22 12.09 3.50
CA ALA A 30 1.12 13.55 3.49
C ALA A 30 2.05 14.20 4.52
N GLU A 31 2.15 13.63 5.73
CA GLU A 31 3.10 14.07 6.75
C GLU A 31 4.56 13.90 6.29
N TRP A 32 4.83 12.90 5.44
CA TRP A 32 6.15 12.66 4.86
C TRP A 32 6.41 13.46 3.56
N GLY A 33 5.45 14.30 3.15
CA GLY A 33 5.61 15.23 2.04
C GLY A 33 5.04 14.78 0.70
N LEU A 34 4.30 13.67 0.62
CA LEU A 34 3.56 13.31 -0.60
C LEU A 34 2.15 13.93 -0.59
N PRO A 35 1.83 14.87 -1.48
CA PRO A 35 0.53 15.52 -1.51
C PRO A 35 -0.61 14.52 -1.71
N SER A 36 -1.72 14.74 -1.00
CA SER A 36 -2.86 13.82 -1.01
C SER A 36 -3.58 13.70 -2.37
N ASP A 37 -3.36 14.67 -3.26
CA ASP A 37 -3.88 14.79 -4.63
C ASP A 37 -2.87 14.33 -5.69
N ALA A 38 -1.68 13.89 -5.29
CA ALA A 38 -0.71 13.32 -6.21
C ALA A 38 -1.20 11.96 -6.76
N GLU A 39 -0.93 11.68 -8.03
CA GLU A 39 -1.28 10.41 -8.69
C GLU A 39 -0.69 9.18 -7.95
N ALA A 40 0.49 9.35 -7.36
CA ALA A 40 1.12 8.34 -6.51
C ALA A 40 0.29 8.05 -5.25
N ALA A 41 -0.33 9.07 -4.64
CA ALA A 41 -1.18 8.90 -3.48
C ALA A 41 -2.47 8.13 -3.84
N ASP A 42 -3.06 8.40 -5.00
CA ASP A 42 -4.24 7.66 -5.49
C ASP A 42 -3.92 6.19 -5.78
N THR A 43 -2.77 5.93 -6.39
CA THR A 43 -2.29 4.57 -6.64
C THR A 43 -2.09 3.82 -5.32
N VAL A 44 -1.45 4.45 -4.34
CA VAL A 44 -1.28 3.88 -2.99
C VAL A 44 -2.63 3.63 -2.32
N ARG A 45 -3.57 4.57 -2.37
CA ARG A 45 -4.93 4.41 -1.81
C ARG A 45 -5.60 3.15 -2.34
N LEU A 46 -5.49 2.91 -3.64
CA LEU A 46 -6.12 1.75 -4.27
C LEU A 46 -5.42 0.45 -3.86
N ILE A 47 -4.08 0.41 -3.89
CA ILE A 47 -3.32 -0.76 -3.45
C ILE A 47 -3.63 -1.11 -1.99
N VAL A 48 -3.63 -0.13 -1.09
CA VAL A 48 -3.94 -0.33 0.33
C VAL A 48 -5.37 -0.83 0.51
N SER A 49 -6.34 -0.28 -0.23
CA SER A 49 -7.72 -0.73 -0.16
C SER A 49 -7.86 -2.20 -0.57
N GLU A 50 -7.18 -2.62 -1.64
CA GLU A 50 -7.17 -4.02 -2.09
C GLU A 50 -6.43 -4.94 -1.10
N LEU A 51 -5.30 -4.51 -0.54
CA LEU A 51 -4.56 -5.29 0.46
C LEU A 51 -5.35 -5.46 1.76
N ALA A 52 -5.94 -4.39 2.29
CA ALA A 52 -6.77 -4.43 3.47
C ALA A 52 -8.05 -5.25 3.23
N THR A 53 -8.68 -5.11 2.07
CA THR A 53 -9.84 -5.93 1.69
C THR A 53 -9.48 -7.42 1.65
N ASN A 54 -8.32 -7.76 1.08
CA ASN A 54 -7.82 -9.13 1.10
C ASN A 54 -7.58 -9.63 2.53
N ALA A 55 -7.01 -8.81 3.42
CA ALA A 55 -6.79 -9.17 4.82
C ALA A 55 -8.13 -9.41 5.57
N VAL A 56 -9.13 -8.55 5.36
CA VAL A 56 -10.46 -8.71 5.97
C VAL A 56 -11.22 -9.92 5.41
N GLN A 57 -11.25 -10.09 4.07
CA GLN A 57 -12.05 -11.12 3.41
C GLN A 57 -11.43 -12.52 3.50
N HIS A 58 -10.10 -12.64 3.36
CA HIS A 58 -9.45 -13.96 3.24
C HIS A 58 -8.95 -14.54 4.55
N THR A 59 -9.09 -13.81 5.66
CA THR A 59 -8.81 -14.37 6.99
C THR A 59 -9.98 -15.18 7.54
N PHE A 60 -11.19 -15.11 6.95
CA PHE A 60 -12.39 -15.84 7.38
C PHE A 60 -12.64 -15.78 8.90
N GLY A 61 -12.32 -14.64 9.54
CA GLY A 61 -12.44 -14.47 10.99
C GLY A 61 -11.36 -15.16 11.84
N GLN A 62 -10.33 -15.77 11.22
CA GLN A 62 -9.23 -16.44 11.91
C GLN A 62 -8.09 -15.50 12.30
N SER A 63 -8.00 -14.33 11.65
CA SER A 63 -7.13 -13.23 12.08
C SER A 63 -8.01 -12.13 12.66
N PRO A 64 -7.97 -11.88 13.98
CA PRO A 64 -8.80 -10.84 14.60
C PRO A 64 -8.37 -9.43 14.18
N THR A 65 -7.11 -9.27 13.76
CA THR A 65 -6.52 -8.02 13.33
C THR A 65 -5.65 -8.19 12.09
N PHE A 66 -5.30 -7.08 11.46
CA PHE A 66 -4.21 -6.97 10.49
C PHE A 66 -3.39 -5.72 10.80
N THR A 67 -2.12 -5.73 10.41
CA THR A 67 -1.19 -4.61 10.63
C THR A 67 -0.81 -4.01 9.29
N VAL A 68 -0.82 -2.68 9.19
CA VAL A 68 -0.32 -1.94 8.04
C VAL A 68 0.98 -1.28 8.45
N ASP A 69 2.06 -1.59 7.75
CA ASP A 69 3.40 -1.05 7.97
C ASP A 69 3.78 -0.15 6.79
N ILE A 70 4.31 1.02 7.07
CA ILE A 70 4.77 2.01 6.09
C ILE A 70 6.22 2.34 6.45
N ALA A 71 7.13 2.27 5.48
CA ALA A 71 8.52 2.66 5.67
C ALA A 71 9.00 3.46 4.47
N LEU A 72 9.70 4.57 4.71
CA LEU A 72 10.40 5.35 3.70
C LEU A 72 11.90 5.25 3.97
N GLU A 73 12.61 4.59 3.07
CA GLU A 73 14.06 4.43 3.15
C GLU A 73 14.75 5.48 2.27
N ARG A 74 15.61 6.30 2.89
CA ARG A 74 16.50 7.27 2.20
C ARG A 74 15.79 8.28 1.31
N ASP A 75 14.51 8.55 1.56
CA ASP A 75 13.65 9.36 0.68
C ASP A 75 13.63 8.87 -0.78
N GLU A 76 13.90 7.59 -1.01
CA GLU A 76 14.03 7.00 -2.35
C GLU A 76 13.07 5.83 -2.56
N GLN A 77 12.71 5.11 -1.49
CA GLN A 77 11.90 3.92 -1.59
C GLN A 77 10.83 3.88 -0.50
N LEU A 78 9.58 3.90 -0.94
CA LEU A 78 8.42 3.66 -0.10
C LEU A 78 8.10 2.17 -0.07
N ARG A 79 7.95 1.62 1.13
CA ARG A 79 7.43 0.28 1.37
C ARG A 79 6.11 0.38 2.12
N ILE A 80 5.09 -0.32 1.62
CA ILE A 80 3.82 -0.50 2.32
C ILE A 80 3.55 -1.99 2.43
N GLY A 81 3.39 -2.48 3.65
CA GLY A 81 3.08 -3.87 3.95
C GLY A 81 1.74 -4.01 4.66
N VAL A 82 0.99 -5.05 4.34
CA VAL A 82 -0.15 -5.51 5.14
C VAL A 82 0.14 -6.92 5.63
N THR A 83 0.14 -7.07 6.95
CA THR A 83 0.40 -8.32 7.66
C THR A 83 -0.88 -8.85 8.28
N ASP A 84 -1.22 -10.10 8.00
CA ASP A 84 -2.31 -10.83 8.65
C ASP A 84 -1.79 -12.14 9.25
N SER A 85 -2.43 -12.62 10.32
CA SER A 85 -2.00 -13.85 11.02
C SER A 85 -2.41 -15.14 10.31
N HIS A 86 -3.01 -15.07 9.11
CA HIS A 86 -3.52 -16.24 8.40
C HIS A 86 -2.52 -16.79 7.36
N PRO A 87 -2.11 -18.08 7.45
CA PRO A 87 -1.05 -18.68 6.61
C PRO A 87 -1.41 -18.82 5.13
N ARG A 88 -2.67 -18.58 4.77
CA ARG A 88 -3.13 -18.75 3.39
C ARG A 88 -2.51 -17.68 2.51
N PHE A 89 -1.53 -18.07 1.72
CA PHE A 89 -1.00 -17.24 0.64
C PHE A 89 -2.12 -16.81 -0.32
N PRO A 90 -2.02 -15.62 -0.94
CA PRO A 90 -2.92 -15.25 -2.02
C PRO A 90 -2.76 -16.29 -3.13
N LYS A 91 -3.71 -17.23 -3.23
CA LYS A 91 -3.68 -18.22 -4.31
C LYS A 91 -3.90 -17.43 -5.60
N ARG A 92 -3.05 -17.65 -6.62
CA ARG A 92 -3.46 -17.38 -8.00
C ARG A 92 -4.67 -18.27 -8.26
N LEU A 93 -5.87 -17.71 -8.17
CA LEU A 93 -7.08 -18.46 -8.47
C LEU A 93 -7.11 -18.71 -9.99
N PRO A 94 -7.43 -19.94 -10.44
CA PRO A 94 -7.64 -20.24 -11.85
C PRO A 94 -8.68 -19.29 -12.46
N ALA A 95 -8.53 -18.99 -13.74
CA ALA A 95 -9.33 -18.01 -14.49
C ALA A 95 -10.87 -18.15 -14.35
N ALA A 96 -11.37 -19.35 -14.00
CA ALA A 96 -12.78 -19.63 -13.81
C ALA A 96 -13.39 -19.05 -12.51
N VAL A 97 -12.57 -18.71 -11.51
CA VAL A 97 -13.01 -18.12 -10.22
C VAL A 97 -12.74 -16.59 -10.19
N GLN A 98 -12.54 -15.98 -11.37
CA GLN A 98 -12.25 -14.55 -11.54
C GLN A 98 -13.48 -13.64 -11.40
N GLN A 99 -14.68 -14.18 -11.21
CA GLN A 99 -15.88 -13.37 -11.27
C GLN A 99 -15.93 -12.34 -10.12
N ASP A 100 -15.45 -12.66 -8.90
CA ASP A 100 -15.49 -11.70 -7.77
C ASP A 100 -14.23 -11.58 -6.88
N ASN A 101 -13.43 -12.65 -6.65
CA ASN A 101 -12.38 -12.65 -5.60
C ASN A 101 -10.90 -12.66 -6.08
N GLY A 102 -10.64 -12.45 -7.38
CA GLY A 102 -9.30 -12.62 -7.97
C GLY A 102 -8.64 -11.36 -8.54
N ARG A 103 -9.37 -10.25 -8.67
CA ARG A 103 -8.90 -9.05 -9.37
C ARG A 103 -7.94 -8.22 -8.53
N GLY A 104 -8.10 -8.18 -7.21
CA GLY A 104 -7.28 -7.33 -6.34
C GLY A 104 -5.79 -7.55 -6.52
N MET A 105 -5.34 -8.81 -6.57
CA MET A 105 -3.92 -9.12 -6.78
C MET A 105 -3.42 -8.77 -8.20
N VAL A 106 -4.30 -8.82 -9.21
CA VAL A 106 -3.97 -8.40 -10.58
C VAL A 106 -3.82 -6.89 -10.64
N ILE A 107 -4.74 -6.15 -10.01
CA ILE A 107 -4.73 -4.69 -9.93
C ILE A 107 -3.49 -4.22 -9.15
N ILE A 108 -3.23 -4.78 -7.97
CA ILE A 108 -2.03 -4.45 -7.17
C ILE A 108 -0.77 -4.70 -7.99
N ARG A 109 -0.65 -5.85 -8.66
CA ARG A 109 0.52 -6.16 -9.51
C ARG A 109 0.69 -5.18 -10.65
N TRP A 110 -0.40 -4.83 -11.33
CA TRP A 110 -0.37 -3.92 -12.47
C TRP A 110 0.03 -2.51 -12.03
N LEU A 111 -0.65 -1.94 -11.01
CA LEU A 111 -0.33 -0.62 -10.47
C LEU A 111 1.08 -0.54 -9.90
N THR A 112 1.51 -1.57 -9.18
CA THR A 112 2.87 -1.62 -8.64
C THR A 112 3.91 -1.62 -9.76
N ALA A 113 3.65 -2.37 -10.85
CA ALA A 113 4.56 -2.43 -11.99
C ALA A 113 4.59 -1.11 -12.78
N GLU A 114 3.44 -0.45 -12.94
CA GLU A 114 3.33 0.85 -13.62
C GLU A 114 4.16 1.93 -12.91
N CYS A 115 4.17 1.92 -11.58
CA CYS A 115 5.01 2.79 -10.77
C CYS A 115 6.49 2.35 -10.71
N GLY A 116 6.92 1.32 -11.45
CA GLY A 116 8.30 0.80 -11.40
C GLY A 116 8.65 0.06 -10.10
N GLY A 117 7.64 -0.33 -9.33
CA GLY A 117 7.76 -0.97 -8.04
C GLY A 117 7.81 -2.50 -8.08
N ARG A 118 7.83 -3.11 -6.89
CA ARG A 118 7.81 -4.57 -6.71
C ARG A 118 6.82 -5.01 -5.64
N LEU A 119 6.05 -6.04 -5.96
CA LEU A 119 5.21 -6.76 -5.00
C LEU A 119 5.99 -7.93 -4.39
N ARG A 120 5.96 -8.05 -3.06
CA ARG A 120 6.48 -9.18 -2.30
C ARG A 120 5.41 -9.80 -1.44
N VAL A 121 5.53 -11.12 -1.24
CA VAL A 121 4.76 -11.86 -0.24
C VAL A 121 5.77 -12.63 0.60
N ARG A 122 5.68 -12.51 1.92
CA ARG A 122 6.57 -13.15 2.88
C ARG A 122 5.74 -13.82 3.98
N PRO A 123 5.99 -15.10 4.32
CA PRO A 123 5.41 -15.68 5.52
C PRO A 123 5.98 -15.00 6.77
N THR A 124 5.17 -14.86 7.81
CA THR A 124 5.66 -14.43 9.14
C THR A 124 6.04 -15.66 9.97
N ARG A 125 6.89 -15.47 11.00
CA ARG A 125 7.30 -16.55 11.90
C ARG A 125 6.13 -17.16 12.69
N GLU A 126 5.08 -16.38 12.89
CA GLU A 126 3.88 -16.75 13.64
C GLU A 126 2.84 -17.48 12.77
N GLY A 127 3.18 -17.80 11.52
CA GLY A 127 2.29 -18.50 10.60
C GLY A 127 1.34 -17.58 9.84
N GLY A 128 1.54 -16.27 9.87
CA GLY A 128 0.85 -15.31 9.04
C GLY A 128 1.57 -15.03 7.71
N LYS A 129 1.18 -13.94 7.06
CA LYS A 129 1.86 -13.43 5.87
C LYS A 129 1.86 -11.91 5.86
N THR A 130 2.91 -11.36 5.26
CA THR A 130 3.01 -9.95 4.88
C THR A 130 2.97 -9.87 3.37
N VAL A 131 2.01 -9.12 2.83
CA VAL A 131 1.99 -8.72 1.43
C VAL A 131 2.45 -7.26 1.37
N SER A 132 3.56 -6.99 0.70
CA SER A 132 4.13 -5.65 0.64
C SER A 132 4.43 -5.20 -0.78
N ILE A 133 4.32 -3.90 -1.00
CA ILE A 133 4.78 -3.22 -2.21
C ILE A 133 5.99 -2.36 -1.87
N GLU A 134 6.93 -2.29 -2.80
CA GLU A 134 8.05 -1.35 -2.83
C GLU A 134 7.81 -0.44 -4.02
N LEU A 135 7.65 0.87 -3.80
CA LEU A 135 7.49 1.89 -4.84
C LEU A 135 8.67 2.87 -4.77
N PRO A 136 9.15 3.41 -5.89
CA PRO A 136 10.04 4.55 -5.85
C PRO A 136 9.32 5.73 -5.19
N TRP A 137 10.00 6.42 -4.28
CA TRP A 137 9.49 7.63 -3.67
C TRP A 137 9.79 8.81 -4.58
N THR A 138 8.84 9.12 -5.46
CA THR A 138 8.86 10.36 -6.23
C THR A 138 7.94 11.34 -5.54
N VAL A 139 8.45 12.12 -4.60
CA VAL A 139 7.78 13.39 -4.28
C VAL A 139 7.82 14.18 -5.58
N PRO A 140 6.68 14.59 -6.15
CA PRO A 140 6.74 15.59 -7.20
C PRO A 140 7.44 16.79 -6.57
N ALA A 141 8.68 17.06 -6.98
CA ALA A 141 9.28 18.37 -6.72
C ALA A 141 8.24 19.39 -7.17
N GLU A 142 7.90 20.34 -6.29
CA GLU A 142 6.93 21.39 -6.59
C GLU A 142 7.12 21.83 -8.05
N PRO A 143 6.05 21.96 -8.85
CA PRO A 143 6.20 22.53 -10.17
C PRO A 143 6.85 23.89 -9.97
N VAL A 144 8.12 24.01 -10.37
CA VAL A 144 8.84 25.27 -10.38
C VAL A 144 7.91 26.22 -11.09
N ALA A 145 7.35 27.16 -10.35
CA ALA A 145 6.62 28.26 -10.94
C ALA A 145 7.66 28.96 -11.81
N THR A 146 7.64 28.65 -13.11
CA THR A 146 8.42 29.37 -14.10
C THR A 146 7.90 30.79 -14.01
N ALA A 147 8.62 31.61 -13.24
CA ALA A 147 8.50 33.04 -13.23
C ALA A 147 8.77 33.48 -14.67
N GLY A 148 7.70 33.62 -15.44
CA GLY A 148 7.72 34.32 -16.71
C GLY A 148 7.85 35.81 -16.41
N GLN A 149 9.04 36.24 -16.02
CA GLN A 149 9.51 37.57 -16.39
C GLN A 149 9.85 37.52 -17.87
N GLN A 150 9.15 38.29 -18.69
CA GLN A 150 9.80 39.25 -19.60
C GLN A 150 8.80 40.23 -20.21
N GLU A 151 8.95 41.47 -19.75
CA GLU A 151 8.66 42.78 -20.36
C GLU A 151 9.06 42.87 -21.86
N PRO A 152 8.51 43.80 -22.66
CA PRO A 152 8.47 45.26 -22.39
C PRO A 152 7.12 45.97 -22.47
#